data_AF-A0A1F5EJR5-F1
#
_entry.id   AF-A0A1F5EJR5-F1
#
_cell.length_a   1.000
_cell.length_b   1.000
_cell.length_c   1.000
_cell.angle_alpha   90.00
_cell.angle_beta   90.00
_cell.angle_gamma   90.00
#
_symmetry.space_group_name_H-M   'P 1'
#
loop_
_entity.id
_entity.type
_entity.pdbx_description
1 polymer ?
#
loop_
_entity_poly.entity_id
_entity_poly.type
_entity_poly.pdbx_seq_one_letter_code
_entity_poly.pdbx_strand_id
1 'polypeptide(L)' 'MDLKNKTEKELIVLINKDRGKLRNFKFGIAGSKIRNVKEGRNIRKDIARILTEINIRQKNK' A
#
# COMPACT_ATOMS: atom_id res chain seq x y z
N MET A 1 5.47 -0.20 10.53
CA MET A 1 4.12 -0.70 10.19
C MET A 1 4.13 -2.17 10.53
N ASP A 2 3.56 -2.53 11.67
CA ASP A 2 3.52 -3.91 12.13
C ASP A 2 2.41 -4.67 11.40
N LEU A 3 2.81 -5.41 10.38
CA LEU A 3 1.91 -6.22 9.54
C LEU A 3 1.64 -7.62 10.16
N LYS A 4 2.49 -8.05 11.10
CA LYS A 4 2.41 -9.38 11.73
C LYS A 4 1.15 -9.58 12.57
N ASN A 5 0.66 -8.52 13.22
CA ASN A 5 -0.53 -8.59 14.09
C ASN A 5 -1.86 -8.50 13.32
N LYS A 6 -1.82 -8.28 12.00
CA LYS A 6 -3.03 -8.15 11.18
C LYS A 6 -3.47 -9.49 10.63
N THR A 7 -4.77 -9.71 10.55
CA THR A 7 -5.37 -10.86 9.86
C THR A 7 -5.27 -10.71 8.34
N GLU A 8 -5.39 -11.80 7.58
CA GLU A 8 -5.35 -11.75 6.11
C GLU A 8 -6.43 -10.83 5.53
N LYS A 9 -7.64 -10.86 6.09
CA LYS A 9 -8.74 -9.98 5.69
C LYS A 9 -8.38 -8.50 5.87
N GLU A 10 -7.74 -8.16 6.98
CA GLU A 10 -7.29 -6.78 7.23
C GLU A 10 -6.17 -6.35 6.29
N LEU A 11 -5.26 -7.25 5.93
CA LEU A 11 -4.22 -6.98 4.93
C LEU A 11 -4.83 -6.70 3.56
N ILE A 12 -5.88 -7.44 3.18
CA ILE A 12 -6.63 -7.21 1.93
C ILE A 12 -7.38 -5.87 1.94
N VAL A 13 -8.00 -5.50 3.06
CA VAL A 13 -8.64 -4.18 3.19
C VAL A 13 -7.59 -3.06 3.11
N LEU A 14 -6.44 -3.24 3.75
CA LEU A 14 -5.37 -2.26 3.80
C LEU A 14 -4.74 -2.01 2.42
N ILE A 15 -4.48 -3.07 1.65
CA ILE A 15 -3.95 -2.93 0.29
C ILE A 15 -4.94 -2.20 -0.63
N ASN A 16 -6.24 -2.46 -0.50
CA ASN A 16 -7.26 -1.75 -1.29
C ASN A 16 -7.29 -0.25 -0.95
N LYS A 17 -7.17 0.08 0.34
CA LYS A 17 -7.07 1.47 0.80
C LYS A 17 -5.83 2.17 0.23
N ASP A 18 -4.66 1.53 0.28
CA ASP A 18 -3.42 2.13 -0.20
C ASP A 18 -3.35 2.22 -1.72
N ARG A 19 -3.97 1.27 -2.46
CA ARG A 19 -4.19 1.40 -3.91
C ARG A 19 -5.09 2.60 -4.25
N GLY A 20 -6.15 2.83 -3.46
CA GLY A 20 -7.00 4.01 -3.58
C GLY A 20 -6.23 5.31 -3.38
N LYS A 21 -5.38 5.38 -2.34
CA LYS A 21 -4.47 6.53 -2.12
C LYS A 21 -3.51 6.72 -3.29
N LEU A 22 -2.93 5.65 -3.81
CA LEU A 22 -2.02 5.72 -4.96
C LEU A 22 -2.73 6.28 -6.21
N ARG A 23 -3.99 5.90 -6.44
CA ARG A 23 -4.80 6.44 -7.54
C ARG A 23 -5.04 7.93 -7.36
N ASN A 24 -5.46 8.36 -6.17
CA ASN A 24 -5.68 9.78 -5.86
C ASN A 24 -4.37 10.59 -6.00
N PHE A 25 -3.25 10.02 -5.54
CA PHE A 25 -1.92 10.60 -5.68
C PHE A 25 -1.52 10.75 -7.16
N LYS A 26 -1.77 9.75 -8.01
CA LYS A 26 -1.53 9.85 -9.46
C LYS A 26 -2.36 10.96 -10.10
N PHE A 27 -3.65 11.08 -9.77
CA PHE A 27 -4.49 12.16 -10.27
C PHE A 27 -4.03 13.53 -9.78
N GLY A 28 -3.60 13.65 -8.53
CA GLY A 28 -3.09 14.92 -7.99
C GLY A 28 -1.75 15.35 -8.59
N ILE A 29 -0.90 14.39 -9.02
CA ILE A 29 0.34 14.70 -9.75
C ILE A 29 0.03 15.28 -11.13
N ALA A 30 -0.94 14.71 -11.86
CA ALA A 30 -1.27 15.15 -13.21
C ALA A 30 -1.67 16.64 -13.27
N GLY A 31 -2.21 17.19 -12.17
CA GLY A 31 -2.54 18.61 -12.04
C GLY A 31 -1.47 19.47 -11.35
N SER A 32 -0.23 18.98 -11.17
CA SER A 32 0.87 19.69 -10.47
C SER A 32 0.52 20.16 -9.04
N LYS A 33 -0.52 19.60 -8.43
CA LYS A 33 -1.06 20.02 -7.13
C LYS A 33 -0.25 19.45 -5.96
N ILE A 34 0.55 18.42 -6.20
CA ILE A 34 1.27 17.69 -5.15
C ILE A 34 2.71 18.17 -5.06
N ARG A 35 3.04 18.81 -3.93
CA ARG A 35 4.42 19.18 -3.57
C ARG A 35 5.22 18.02 -2.96
N ASN A 36 4.55 17.01 -2.39
CA ASN A 36 5.20 15.90 -1.71
C ASN A 36 5.31 14.64 -2.58
N VAL A 37 6.28 14.62 -3.48
CA VAL A 37 6.57 13.46 -4.36
C VAL A 37 6.99 12.20 -3.59
N LYS A 38 7.52 12.35 -2.35
CA LYS A 38 7.98 11.22 -1.52
C LYS A 38 6.81 10.35 -1.05
N GLU A 39 5.63 10.94 -0.91
CA GLU A 39 4.42 10.23 -0.46
C GLU A 39 4.06 9.07 -1.41
N GLY A 40 4.11 9.28 -2.73
CA GLY A 40 3.86 8.22 -3.70
C GLY A 40 4.85 7.06 -3.61
N ARG A 41 6.12 7.34 -3.31
CA ARG A 41 7.13 6.29 -3.08
C ARG A 41 6.82 5.49 -1.82
N ASN A 42 6.40 6.16 -0.75
CA ASN A 42 6.03 5.50 0.51
C ASN A 42 4.80 4.60 0.32
N ILE A 43 3.76 5.08 -0.36
CA ILE A 43 2.55 4.29 -0.67
C ILE A 43 2.91 3.02 -1.46
N ARG A 44 3.77 3.12 -2.48
CA ARG A 44 4.24 1.94 -3.23
C ARG A 44 5.00 0.96 -2.34
N LYS A 45 5.84 1.45 -1.43
CA LYS A 45 6.61 0.62 -0.51
C LYS A 45 5.71 -0.12 0.48
N ASP A 46 4.65 0.53 0.96
CA ASP A 46 3.70 -0.08 1.89
C ASP A 46 2.86 -1.16 1.20
N ILE A 47 2.39 -0.92 -0.03
CA ILE A 47 1.73 -1.94 -0.85
C ILE A 47 2.63 -3.16 -1.05
N ALA A 48 3.91 -2.93 -1.39
CA ALA A 48 4.87 -4.02 -1.60
C ALA A 48 5.06 -4.85 -0.31
N ARG A 49 5.23 -4.21 0.85
CA ARG A 49 5.38 -4.91 2.13
C ARG A 49 4.15 -5.76 2.48
N ILE A 50 2.94 -5.25 2.25
CA ILE A 50 1.69 -5.98 2.49
C ILE A 50 1.61 -7.21 1.58
N LEU A 51 1.91 -7.07 0.28
CA LEU A 51 1.92 -8.18 -0.66
C LEU A 51 2.97 -9.23 -0.30
N THR A 52 4.16 -8.81 0.12
CA THR A 52 5.22 -9.73 0.59
C THR A 52 4.76 -10.53 1.79
N GLU A 53 4.13 -9.88 2.78
CA GLU A 53 3.60 -10.57 3.97
C GLU A 53 2.51 -11.59 3.59
N ILE A 54 1.58 -11.23 2.70
CA ILE A 54 0.55 -12.15 2.21
C ILE A 54 1.20 -13.37 1.51
N ASN A 55 2.19 -13.15 0.64
CA ASN A 55 2.88 -14.23 -0.05
C ASN A 55 3.66 -15.13 0.90
N ILE A 56 4.30 -14.58 1.94
CA ILE A 56 5.00 -15.36 2.96
C ILE A 56 4.01 -16.25 3.71
N ARG A 57 2.84 -15.72 4.10
CA ARG A 57 1.79 -16.51 4.76
C ARG A 57 1.25 -17.62 3.87
N GLN A 58 1.02 -17.32 2.59
CA GLN A 58 0.55 -18.32 1.63
C GLN A 58 1.57 -19.43 1.40
N LYS A 59 2.88 -19.12 1.40
CA LYS A 59 3.95 -20.10 1.24
C LYS A 59 4.17 -20.98 2.47
N ASN A 60 3.90 -20.45 3.67
CA ASN A 60 4.04 -21.17 4.94
C ASN A 60 2.79 -22.01 5.30
N LYS A 61 1.79 -22.02 4.43
CA LYS A 61 0.58 -22.84 4.55
C LYS A 61 0.67 -24.03 3.61
#